data_AF-A0A845ZA12-F1
#
_entry.id   AF-A0A845ZA12-F1
#
_cell.length_a   1.000
_cell.length_b   1.000
_cell.length_c   1.000
_cell.angle_alpha   90.00
_cell.angle_beta   90.00
_cell.angle_gamma   90.00
#
_symmetry.space_group_name_H-M   'P 1'
#
loop_
_entity.id
_entity.type
_entity.pdbx_description
1 polymer ?
#
loop_
_entity_poly.entity_id
_entity_poly.type
_entity_poly.pdbx_seq_one_letter_code
_entity_poly.pdbx_strand_id
1 'polypeptide(L)'
;MPFYFGRGKNDYAVINDFSRKRDVIQLLGDESDYMLEKVSRREGLPTGTGIYYIGSDGPEDLIGIIKGFSASRLDLGEDYFKFV
;
A
#
# COMPACT_ATOMS: atom_id res chain seq x y z
N MET A 1 12.40 -20.27 3.47
CA MET A 1 11.39 -19.19 3.56
C MET A 1 12.06 -17.92 3.07
N PRO A 2 11.65 -17.31 1.95
CA PRO A 2 12.31 -16.10 1.50
C PRO A 2 11.74 -14.92 2.28
N PHE A 3 12.58 -14.30 3.10
CA PHE A 3 12.32 -12.99 3.69
C PHE A 3 12.39 -11.93 2.60
N TYR A 4 11.46 -10.97 2.64
CA TYR A 4 11.46 -9.80 1.77
C TYR A 4 12.74 -8.99 2.02
N PHE A 5 13.53 -8.72 0.97
CA PHE A 5 14.75 -7.91 1.05
C PHE A 5 14.51 -6.63 0.26
N GLY A 6 14.09 -5.57 0.95
CA GLY A 6 13.75 -4.28 0.35
C GLY A 6 14.96 -3.63 -0.31
N ARG A 7 15.07 -3.76 -1.64
CA ARG A 7 15.96 -2.95 -2.49
C ARG A 7 15.39 -2.79 -3.90
N GLY A 8 14.21 -2.18 -4.02
CA GLY A 8 13.72 -1.71 -5.32
C GLY A 8 12.38 -1.00 -5.23
N LYS A 9 12.31 0.27 -5.66
CA LYS A 9 11.04 1.02 -5.84
C LYS A 9 10.12 0.45 -6.94
N ASN A 10 10.44 -0.76 -7.43
CA ASN A 10 9.75 -1.48 -8.49
C ASN A 10 8.99 -2.71 -7.97
N ASP A 11 9.11 -3.04 -6.68
CA ASP A 11 8.49 -4.23 -6.09
C ASP A 11 7.20 -3.87 -5.36
N TYR A 12 6.27 -3.25 -6.09
CA TYR A 12 4.93 -2.92 -5.58
C TYR A 12 3.86 -3.69 -6.33
N ALA A 13 2.80 -4.06 -5.63
CA ALA A 13 1.61 -4.62 -6.27
C ALA A 13 0.74 -3.50 -6.91
N VAL A 14 0.16 -3.76 -8.08
CA VAL A 14 -0.86 -2.87 -8.67
C VAL A 14 -2.22 -3.53 -8.56
N ILE A 15 -3.10 -2.95 -7.75
CA ILE A 15 -4.46 -3.44 -7.53
C ILE A 15 -5.39 -2.65 -8.45
N ASN A 16 -5.95 -3.33 -9.46
CA ASN A 16 -6.66 -2.68 -10.56
C ASN A 16 -8.14 -2.41 -10.28
N ASP A 17 -8.81 -3.27 -9.51
CA ASP A 17 -10.27 -3.32 -9.39
C ASP A 17 -10.76 -3.50 -7.93
N PHE A 18 -9.96 -3.00 -6.98
CA PHE A 18 -10.23 -3.09 -5.54
C PHE A 18 -11.67 -2.71 -5.17
N SER A 19 -12.30 -3.57 -4.39
CA SER A 19 -13.66 -3.41 -3.89
C SER A 19 -13.67 -3.48 -2.37
N ARG A 20 -13.86 -2.34 -1.70
CA ARG A 20 -14.01 -2.23 -0.22
C ARG A 20 -15.05 -3.17 0.40
N LYS A 21 -15.97 -3.73 -0.39
CA LYS A 21 -17.04 -4.63 0.08
C LYS A 21 -16.75 -6.11 -0.12
N ARG A 22 -15.70 -6.47 -0.85
CA ARG A 22 -15.46 -7.85 -1.32
C ARG A 22 -14.01 -8.28 -1.14
N ASP A 23 -13.09 -7.34 -1.28
CA ASP A 23 -11.67 -7.62 -1.26
C ASP A 23 -11.07 -7.21 0.07
N VAL A 24 -10.04 -7.95 0.48
CA VAL A 24 -9.24 -7.65 1.67
C VAL A 24 -7.79 -7.55 1.25
N ILE A 25 -7.14 -6.46 1.68
CA ILE A 25 -5.71 -6.27 1.56
C ILE A 25 -5.08 -6.69 2.89
N GLN A 26 -4.24 -7.71 2.84
CA GLN A 26 -3.55 -8.21 4.02
C GLN A 26 -2.13 -7.62 4.09
N LEU A 27 -1.78 -7.04 5.23
CA LEU A 27 -0.52 -6.40 5.54
C LEU A 27 0.11 -7.04 6.79
N LEU A 28 1.43 -6.99 6.92
CA LEU A 28 2.14 -7.56 8.08
C LEU A 28 2.34 -6.50 9.17
N GLY A 29 2.29 -6.87 10.45
CA GLY A 29 2.54 -5.93 11.55
C GLY A 29 1.27 -5.20 11.98
N ASP A 30 1.35 -3.88 12.19
CA ASP A 30 0.23 -3.08 12.72
C ASP A 30 -0.16 -1.93 11.77
N GLU A 31 -1.36 -1.38 11.96
CA GLU A 31 -1.86 -0.21 11.21
C GLU A 31 -0.88 0.97 11.24
N SER A 32 -0.22 1.22 12.37
CA SER A 32 0.73 2.31 12.54
C SER A 32 2.00 2.18 11.69
N ASP A 33 2.25 1.00 11.14
CA ASP A 33 3.40 0.76 10.27
C ASP A 33 3.14 1.16 8.81
N TYR A 34 1.95 1.70 8.52
CA TYR A 34 1.54 2.03 7.16
C TYR A 34 0.97 3.44 7.01
N MET A 35 1.09 3.95 5.79
CA MET A 35 0.49 5.21 5.39
C MET A 35 -0.14 5.07 4.00
N LEU A 36 -1.28 5.76 3.80
CA LEU A 36 -1.95 5.87 2.52
C LEU A 36 -1.74 7.28 1.95
N GLU A 37 -1.07 7.38 0.82
CA GLU A 37 -0.87 8.65 0.14
C GLU A 37 -1.19 8.58 -1.34
N LYS A 38 -1.49 9.73 -1.94
CA LYS A 38 -1.57 9.80 -3.40
C LYS A 38 -0.20 9.49 -3.96
N VAL A 39 -0.13 8.52 -4.89
CA VAL A 39 1.12 8.25 -5.60
C VAL A 39 1.59 9.53 -6.28
N SER A 40 2.74 10.05 -5.83
CA SER A 40 3.38 11.19 -6.48
C SER A 40 3.61 10.84 -7.93
N ARG A 41 3.26 11.77 -8.85
CA ARG A 41 3.34 11.55 -10.30
C ARG A 41 4.82 11.54 -10.74
N ARG A 42 5.58 10.54 -10.32
CA ARG A 42 6.87 10.17 -10.87
C ARG A 42 6.60 9.47 -12.20
N GLU A 43 7.45 9.71 -13.20
CA GLU A 43 7.29 9.10 -14.52
C GLU A 43 7.20 7.57 -14.39
N GLY A 44 6.16 6.97 -14.98
CA GLY A 44 5.97 5.52 -15.04
C GLY A 44 5.07 4.88 -13.98
N LEU A 45 4.66 5.59 -12.92
CA LEU A 45 3.77 5.01 -11.91
C LEU A 45 2.27 5.13 -12.28
N PRO A 46 1.45 4.10 -12.02
CA PRO A 46 -0.01 4.20 -12.12
C PRO A 46 -0.59 5.29 -11.22
N THR A 47 -1.65 5.94 -11.68
CA THR A 47 -2.42 6.87 -10.84
C THR A 47 -3.27 6.09 -9.84
N GLY A 48 -3.19 6.46 -8.56
CA GLY A 48 -3.96 5.83 -7.50
C GLY A 48 -3.51 6.27 -6.12
N THR A 49 -3.87 5.47 -5.12
CA THR A 49 -3.39 5.58 -3.74
C THR A 49 -2.28 4.57 -3.52
N GLY A 50 -1.12 5.03 -3.08
CA GLY A 50 -0.01 4.19 -2.66
C GLY A 50 -0.21 3.74 -1.22
N ILE A 51 0.18 2.49 -0.96
CA ILE A 51 0.34 1.92 0.37
C ILE A 51 1.83 1.94 0.65
N TYR A 52 2.22 2.70 1.67
CA TYR A 52 3.61 2.87 2.07
C TYR A 52 3.85 2.18 3.41
N TYR A 53 4.90 1.36 3.52
CA TYR A 53 5.38 0.83 4.78
C TYR A 53 6.36 1.83 5.40
N ILE A 54 6.13 2.17 6.67
CA ILE A 54 6.88 3.17 7.45
C ILE A 54 7.39 2.61 8.79
N GLY A 55 7.14 1.34 9.10
CA GLY A 55 7.54 0.70 10.36
C GLY A 55 9.04 0.37 10.51
N SER A 56 9.91 0.93 9.66
CA SER A 56 11.36 0.71 9.75
C SER A 56 12.11 2.04 9.91
N ASP A 57 13.32 1.99 10.45
CA ASP A 57 14.21 3.17 10.56
C ASP A 57 14.69 3.74 9.20
N GLY A 58 14.16 3.22 8.09
CA GLY A 58 14.50 3.59 6.72
C GLY A 58 13.51 4.56 6.07
N PRO A 59 13.72 4.91 4.78
CA PRO A 59 12.75 5.65 4.01
C PRO A 59 11.47 4.84 3.83
N GLU A 60 10.34 5.54 3.67
CA GLU A 60 9.05 4.94 3.34
C GLU A 60 9.17 4.05 2.09
N ASP A 61 8.60 2.85 2.16
CA ASP A 61 8.65 1.88 1.08
C ASP A 61 7.27 1.72 0.41
N LEU A 62 7.20 1.93 -0.90
CA LEU A 62 5.96 1.77 -1.66
C LEU A 62 5.75 0.29 -1.95
N ILE A 63 4.74 -0.31 -1.32
CA ILE A 63 4.46 -1.75 -1.44
C ILE A 63 3.24 -2.07 -2.29
N GLY A 64 2.36 -1.08 -2.54
CA GLY A 64 1.16 -1.28 -3.35
C GLY A 64 0.56 0.00 -3.89
N ILE A 65 -0.14 -0.09 -5.02
CA ILE A 65 -0.95 1.00 -5.59
C ILE A 65 -2.36 0.49 -5.83
N ILE A 66 -3.34 1.11 -5.17
CA ILE A 66 -4.77 0.91 -5.41
C ILE A 66 -5.21 1.92 -6.48
N LYS A 67 -5.52 1.44 -7.68
CA LYS A 67 -5.99 2.29 -8.78
C LYS A 67 -7.44 2.72 -8.55
N GLY A 68 -7.78 3.92 -9.04
CA GLY A 68 -9.15 4.43 -9.01
C GLY A 68 -9.64 4.93 -7.64
N PHE A 69 -8.83 4.82 -6.59
CA PHE A 69 -9.12 5.38 -5.26
C PHE A 69 -8.21 6.57 -4.95
N SER A 70 -8.79 7.58 -4.30
CA SER A 70 -8.04 8.64 -3.63
C SER A 70 -7.76 8.24 -2.18
N ALA A 71 -6.62 8.67 -1.63
CA ALA A 71 -6.21 8.32 -0.27
C ALA A 71 -7.29 8.66 0.77
N SER A 72 -7.96 9.82 0.62
CA SER A 72 -9.07 10.25 1.49
C SER A 72 -10.34 9.39 1.47
N ARG A 73 -10.40 8.34 0.64
CA ARG A 73 -11.54 7.40 0.55
C ARG A 73 -11.19 6.00 1.06
N LEU A 74 -9.98 5.84 1.55
CA LEU A 74 -9.45 4.63 2.14
C LEU A 74 -9.01 4.97 3.56
N ASP A 75 -9.17 4.00 4.46
CA ASP A 75 -8.85 4.13 5.86
C ASP A 75 -8.29 2.79 6.30
N LEU A 76 -7.09 2.80 6.92
CA LEU A 76 -6.41 1.59 7.35
C LEU A 76 -7.13 0.89 8.51
N GLY A 77 -7.98 1.61 9.25
CA GLY A 77 -8.80 1.05 10.33
C GLY A 77 -10.07 0.31 9.86
N GLU A 78 -10.37 0.32 8.56
CA GLU A 78 -11.53 -0.38 8.00
C GLU A 78 -11.26 -1.86 7.71
N ASP A 79 -12.32 -2.67 7.65
CA ASP A 79 -12.26 -4.14 7.57
C ASP A 79 -11.63 -4.72 6.30
N TYR A 80 -11.50 -3.89 5.26
CA TYR A 80 -10.84 -4.23 4.01
C TYR A 80 -9.31 -4.13 4.09
N PHE A 81 -8.75 -3.64 5.20
CA PHE A 81 -7.36 -3.86 5.58
C PHE A 81 -7.28 -4.84 6.75
N LYS A 82 -6.42 -5.85 6.63
CA LYS A 82 -6.17 -6.81 7.72
C LYS A 82 -4.69 -6.93 7.99
N PHE A 83 -4.36 -6.85 9.28
CA PHE A 83 -3.01 -6.93 9.78
C PHE A 83 -2.78 -8.32 10.41
N VAL A 84 -1.65 -8.96 10.09
CA VAL A 84 -1.27 -10.31 10.60
C VAL A 84 0.19 -10.44 11.01
#